data_AF-A0A0D2FXJ7-F1
#
_entry.id   AF-A0A0D2FXJ7-F1
#
_cell.length_a   1.000
_cell.length_b   1.000
_cell.length_c   1.000
_cell.angle_alpha   90.00
_cell.angle_beta   90.00
_cell.angle_gamma   90.00
#
_symmetry.space_group_name_H-M   'P 1'
#
loop_
_entity.id
_entity.type
_entity.pdbx_description
1 polymer ?
#
loop_
_entity_poly.entity_id
_entity_poly.type
_entity_poly.pdbx_seq_one_letter_code
_entity_poly.pdbx_strand_id
1 'polypeptide(L)'
;MWFFAESLVSALVLSSAAAQTFNTANVRITFYSFVDNTDNLDGDCNANCDAGGEAGTLQLAMQCPGRSGLAGGIGTQDSPISAASAGDGLPVQPCDSFYVPYLQKWFIYEDFCTDCQDDPPHFDLYAGGSPENNLCPNICSCENQLTPEGDT
;
A
#
# COMPACT_ATOMS: atom_id res chain seq x y z
N MET A 1 -32.69 41.96 -35.80
CA MET A 1 -31.66 42.43 -34.84
C MET A 1 -31.20 41.21 -34.07
N TRP A 2 -29.94 40.82 -34.24
CA TRP A 2 -29.33 39.62 -33.66
C TRP A 2 -28.88 39.91 -32.23
N PHE A 3 -29.04 38.96 -31.29
CA PHE A 3 -28.35 38.97 -30.01
C PHE A 3 -27.44 37.73 -29.92
N PHE A 4 -26.15 37.99 -29.65
CA PHE A 4 -25.09 37.00 -29.53
C PHE A 4 -25.26 36.16 -28.26
N ALA A 5 -24.96 34.87 -28.36
CA ALA A 5 -24.78 33.97 -27.22
C ALA A 5 -23.32 34.04 -26.76
N GLU A 6 -23.08 34.44 -25.51
CA GLU A 6 -21.75 34.32 -24.89
C GLU A 6 -21.63 32.93 -24.26
N SER A 7 -20.72 32.13 -24.82
CA SER A 7 -20.36 30.81 -24.30
C SER A 7 -19.31 30.99 -23.21
N LEU A 8 -19.70 30.71 -21.96
CA LEU A 8 -18.79 30.60 -20.83
C LEU A 8 -18.00 29.29 -20.96
N VAL A 9 -16.76 29.39 -21.44
CA VAL A 9 -15.80 28.29 -21.42
C VAL A 9 -15.31 28.15 -19.98
N SER A 10 -15.86 27.17 -19.26
CA SER A 10 -15.42 26.83 -17.91
C SER A 10 -14.05 26.15 -17.98
N ALA A 11 -12.99 26.84 -17.56
CA ALA A 11 -11.64 26.29 -17.50
C ALA A 11 -11.57 25.30 -16.32
N LEU A 12 -11.53 24.00 -16.63
CA LEU A 12 -11.28 22.94 -15.67
C LEU A 12 -9.82 23.05 -15.22
N VAL A 13 -9.59 23.51 -13.99
CA VAL A 13 -8.25 23.50 -13.38
C VAL A 13 -7.95 22.05 -13.00
N LEU A 14 -7.16 21.36 -13.83
CA LEU A 14 -6.57 20.07 -13.50
C LEU A 14 -5.54 20.30 -12.39
N SER A 15 -5.90 20.07 -11.13
CA SER A 15 -4.90 19.95 -10.08
C SER A 15 -4.14 18.64 -10.31
N SER A 16 -2.90 18.72 -10.77
CA SER A 16 -1.98 17.59 -10.69
C SER A 16 -1.67 17.41 -9.20
N ALA A 17 -2.14 16.31 -8.61
CA ALA A 17 -1.59 15.86 -7.34
C ALA A 17 -0.12 15.53 -7.61
N ALA A 18 0.79 16.45 -7.25
CA ALA A 18 2.20 16.16 -7.26
C ALA A 18 2.43 15.03 -6.24
N ALA A 19 2.85 13.85 -6.72
CA ALA A 19 3.25 12.76 -5.85
C ALA A 19 4.33 13.28 -4.89
N GLN A 20 4.02 13.34 -3.61
CA GLN A 20 4.95 13.84 -2.62
C GLN A 20 6.09 12.84 -2.49
N THR A 21 7.31 13.26 -2.84
CA THR A 21 8.50 12.45 -2.63
C THR A 21 8.87 12.54 -1.16
N PHE A 22 8.26 11.68 -0.34
CA PHE A 22 8.66 11.51 1.04
C PHE A 22 9.96 10.69 1.12
N ASN A 23 10.94 11.16 1.87
CA ASN A 23 12.17 10.42 2.12
C ASN A 23 11.92 9.43 3.28
N THR A 24 11.82 8.15 2.96
CA THR A 24 11.58 7.07 3.93
C THR A 24 12.74 6.81 4.88
N ALA A 25 13.83 7.57 4.85
CA ALA A 25 15.01 7.37 5.69
C ALA A 25 14.71 7.36 7.21
N ASN A 26 13.56 7.88 7.65
CA ASN A 26 13.15 7.93 9.06
C ASN A 26 11.78 7.28 9.34
N VAL A 27 11.25 6.45 8.44
CA VAL A 27 9.98 5.73 8.66
C VAL A 27 10.29 4.24 8.66
N ARG A 28 9.83 3.56 9.71
CA ARG A 28 9.91 2.09 9.78
C ARG A 28 9.06 1.52 8.65
N ILE A 29 9.58 0.48 8.03
CA ILE A 29 8.95 -0.22 6.91
C ILE A 29 8.98 -1.70 7.22
N THR A 30 7.81 -2.33 7.15
CA THR A 30 7.60 -3.78 7.22
C THR A 30 6.98 -4.25 5.90
N PHE A 31 6.74 -5.55 5.76
CA PHE A 31 6.12 -6.13 4.58
C PHE A 31 5.04 -7.13 4.97
N TYR A 32 3.99 -7.15 4.15
CA TYR A 32 2.91 -8.14 4.23
C TYR A 32 2.61 -8.70 2.84
N SER A 33 1.88 -9.79 2.78
CA SER A 33 1.45 -10.44 1.56
C SER A 33 -0.02 -10.83 1.59
N PHE A 34 -0.44 -11.50 0.53
CA PHE A 34 -1.75 -12.14 0.50
C PHE A 34 -1.93 -13.19 1.62
N VAL A 35 -0.84 -13.80 2.10
CA VAL A 35 -0.89 -14.94 3.01
C VAL A 35 -1.23 -14.53 4.44
N ASP A 36 -0.71 -13.39 4.87
CA ASP A 36 -0.86 -12.83 6.21
C ASP A 36 -1.82 -11.63 6.26
N ASN A 37 -2.42 -11.25 5.13
CA ASN A 37 -3.60 -10.39 5.09
C ASN A 37 -4.87 -11.14 5.57
N THR A 38 -4.78 -11.75 6.76
CA THR A 38 -5.82 -12.49 7.48
C THR A 38 -5.89 -11.99 8.92
N ASP A 39 -7.09 -11.91 9.49
CA ASP A 39 -7.32 -11.48 10.88
C ASP A 39 -7.20 -12.63 11.90
N ASN A 40 -6.86 -13.83 11.46
CA ASN A 40 -7.01 -15.06 12.25
C ASN A 40 -5.73 -15.50 12.99
N LEU A 41 -4.55 -15.00 12.62
CA LEU A 41 -3.24 -15.38 13.18
C LEU A 41 -2.28 -14.19 13.36
N ASP A 42 -2.82 -13.01 13.67
CA ASP A 42 -2.03 -11.84 14.08
C ASP A 42 -1.00 -11.36 13.04
N GLY A 43 -1.28 -11.58 11.74
CA GLY A 43 -0.34 -11.22 10.67
C GLY A 43 0.93 -12.08 10.60
N ASP A 44 1.05 -13.17 11.35
CA ASP A 44 2.23 -14.05 11.24
C ASP A 44 2.17 -14.87 9.94
N CYS A 45 2.95 -14.46 8.94
CA CYS A 45 3.04 -15.15 7.65
C CYS A 45 3.44 -16.62 7.78
N ASN A 46 4.37 -16.97 8.69
CA ASN A 46 4.80 -18.36 8.83
C ASN A 46 3.69 -19.21 9.48
N ALA A 47 3.04 -18.71 10.53
CA ALA A 47 1.92 -19.40 11.15
C ALA A 47 0.75 -19.58 10.16
N ASN A 48 0.45 -18.55 9.37
CA ASN A 48 -0.53 -18.63 8.28
C ASN A 48 -0.16 -19.69 7.25
N CYS A 49 1.10 -19.72 6.79
CA CYS A 49 1.57 -20.78 5.88
C CYS A 49 1.45 -22.19 6.49
N ASP A 50 1.83 -22.37 7.77
CA ASP A 50 1.79 -23.67 8.45
C ASP A 50 0.36 -24.16 8.70
N ALA A 51 -0.59 -23.24 8.89
CA ALA A 51 -2.03 -23.54 8.99
C ALA A 51 -2.67 -23.93 7.64
N GLY A 52 -1.89 -23.95 6.54
CA GLY A 52 -2.36 -24.23 5.20
C GLY A 52 -2.74 -22.99 4.39
N GLY A 53 -2.33 -21.80 4.86
CA GLY A 53 -2.55 -20.51 4.22
C GLY A 53 -4.02 -20.31 3.89
N GLU A 54 -4.88 -20.15 4.89
CA GLU A 54 -6.24 -19.69 4.61
C GLU A 54 -6.15 -18.41 3.77
N ALA A 55 -6.95 -18.35 2.71
CA ALA A 55 -6.90 -17.27 1.75
C ALA A 55 -7.11 -15.94 2.47
N GLY A 56 -6.04 -15.15 2.60
CA GLY A 56 -6.19 -13.73 2.88
C GLY A 56 -7.03 -13.06 1.80
N THR A 57 -7.19 -11.76 1.94
CA THR A 57 -7.90 -10.98 0.95
C THR A 57 -6.94 -10.09 0.20
N LEU A 58 -7.30 -9.70 -1.01
CA LEU A 58 -6.67 -8.56 -1.66
C LEU A 58 -7.46 -7.27 -1.38
N GLN A 59 -8.61 -7.36 -0.73
CA GLN A 59 -9.48 -6.22 -0.51
C GLN A 59 -8.80 -5.18 0.37
N LEU A 60 -8.68 -3.96 -0.16
CA LEU A 60 -8.10 -2.83 0.55
C LEU A 60 -9.16 -2.14 1.41
N ALA A 61 -8.73 -1.59 2.55
CA ALA A 61 -9.58 -0.79 3.44
C ALA A 61 -10.03 0.54 2.83
N MET A 62 -9.29 1.07 1.84
CA MET A 62 -9.57 2.37 1.24
C MET A 62 -9.79 2.26 -0.27
N GLN A 63 -10.80 2.97 -0.79
CA GLN A 63 -11.06 3.06 -2.22
C GLN A 63 -10.46 4.34 -2.81
N CYS A 64 -9.20 4.25 -3.21
CA CYS A 64 -8.50 5.39 -3.82
C CYS A 64 -8.90 5.61 -5.29
N PRO A 65 -9.01 6.86 -5.77
CA PRO A 65 -9.37 7.15 -7.15
C PRO A 65 -8.43 6.51 -8.17
N GLY A 66 -8.99 5.82 -9.18
CA GLY A 66 -8.19 5.18 -10.24
C GLY A 66 -7.54 3.84 -9.84
N ARG A 67 -7.81 3.34 -8.63
CA ARG A 67 -7.33 2.04 -8.14
C ARG A 67 -8.42 0.98 -8.20
N SER A 68 -8.03 -0.29 -8.25
CA SER A 68 -8.94 -1.45 -8.33
C SER A 68 -9.71 -1.72 -7.03
N GLY A 69 -9.24 -1.19 -5.89
CA GLY A 69 -9.67 -1.61 -4.57
C GLY A 69 -9.05 -2.95 -4.13
N LEU A 70 -8.09 -3.47 -4.89
CA LEU A 70 -7.34 -4.70 -4.60
C LEU A 70 -5.85 -4.41 -4.47
N ALA A 71 -5.18 -5.04 -3.49
CA ALA A 71 -3.76 -4.94 -3.25
C ALA A 71 -2.95 -5.35 -4.49
N GLY A 72 -1.94 -4.56 -4.83
CA GLY A 72 -1.07 -4.81 -5.98
C GLY A 72 -0.41 -3.56 -6.53
N GLY A 73 -0.01 -3.64 -7.80
CA GLY A 73 0.81 -2.62 -8.49
C GLY A 73 2.17 -3.19 -8.92
N ILE A 74 2.89 -2.44 -9.75
CA ILE A 74 4.24 -2.84 -10.23
C ILE A 74 5.37 -1.93 -9.71
N GLY A 75 4.98 -0.89 -8.97
CA GLY A 75 5.83 0.07 -8.26
C GLY A 75 6.44 1.14 -9.16
N THR A 76 5.74 1.48 -10.24
CA THR A 76 5.99 2.71 -11.00
C THR A 76 5.13 3.84 -10.43
N GLN A 77 5.42 5.09 -10.80
CA GLN A 77 4.62 6.23 -10.34
C GLN A 77 3.15 6.14 -10.77
N ASP A 78 2.88 5.57 -11.96
CA ASP A 78 1.51 5.37 -12.48
C ASP A 78 0.84 4.10 -11.94
N SER A 79 1.61 3.18 -11.37
CA SER A 79 1.14 1.92 -10.79
C SER A 79 1.90 1.62 -9.50
N PRO A 80 1.70 2.45 -8.45
CA PRO A 80 2.35 2.24 -7.16
C PRO A 80 1.85 0.94 -6.52
N ILE A 81 2.70 0.33 -5.70
CA ILE A 81 2.37 -0.85 -4.91
C ILE A 81 1.55 -0.43 -3.69
N SER A 82 0.57 -1.22 -3.30
CA SER A 82 -0.24 -0.97 -2.10
C SER A 82 0.61 -0.95 -0.82
N ALA A 83 0.26 -0.07 0.10
CA ALA A 83 0.83 0.00 1.44
C ALA A 83 -0.29 0.23 2.47
N ALA A 84 -0.12 -0.39 3.63
CA ALA A 84 -0.97 -0.26 4.79
C ALA A 84 -0.31 0.60 5.88
N SER A 85 -1.13 1.26 6.68
CA SER A 85 -0.69 1.91 7.93
C SER A 85 -1.89 2.20 8.83
N ALA A 86 -1.64 2.57 10.09
CA ALA A 86 -2.63 3.20 10.96
C ALA A 86 -2.80 4.71 10.67
N GLY A 87 -1.85 5.31 9.94
CA GLY A 87 -1.90 6.69 9.44
C GLY A 87 -1.57 7.77 10.47
N ASP A 88 -1.45 7.45 11.75
CA ASP A 88 -0.99 8.35 12.79
C ASP A 88 0.54 8.45 12.78
N GLY A 89 1.06 9.67 13.00
CA GLY A 89 2.50 9.90 13.08
C GLY A 89 3.28 9.83 11.76
N LEU A 90 2.65 9.44 10.65
CA LEU A 90 3.29 9.37 9.33
C LEU A 90 2.99 10.60 8.45
N PRO A 91 3.89 10.95 7.50
CA PRO A 91 3.76 12.16 6.70
C PRO A 91 2.96 11.98 5.39
N VAL A 92 2.54 10.76 5.06
CA VAL A 92 1.78 10.45 3.84
C VAL A 92 0.30 10.31 4.20
N GLN A 93 -0.58 10.99 3.46
CA GLN A 93 -2.02 10.91 3.69
C GLN A 93 -2.64 9.71 2.96
N PRO A 94 -3.82 9.24 3.38
CA PRO A 94 -4.60 8.26 2.62
C PRO A 94 -4.72 8.65 1.14
N CYS A 95 -4.50 7.68 0.26
CA CYS A 95 -4.48 7.79 -1.20
C CYS A 95 -3.34 8.62 -1.80
N ASP A 96 -2.37 9.06 -1.02
CA ASP A 96 -1.14 9.66 -1.55
C ASP A 96 -0.07 8.59 -1.80
N SER A 97 0.76 8.84 -2.82
CA SER A 97 1.89 7.98 -3.17
C SER A 97 3.21 8.52 -2.65
N PHE A 98 4.14 7.61 -2.37
CA PHE A 98 5.49 7.89 -1.89
C PHE A 98 6.49 6.93 -2.53
N TYR A 99 7.78 7.27 -2.49
CA TYR A 99 8.84 6.48 -3.10
C TYR A 99 9.75 5.91 -2.01
N VAL A 100 10.02 4.61 -2.06
CA VAL A 100 10.92 3.91 -1.14
C VAL A 100 12.28 3.75 -1.84
N PRO A 101 13.32 4.53 -1.48
CA PRO A 101 14.55 4.60 -2.29
C PRO A 101 15.36 3.31 -2.37
N TYR A 102 15.38 2.51 -1.30
CA TYR A 102 16.16 1.27 -1.27
C TYR A 102 15.52 0.15 -2.10
N LEU A 103 14.19 0.16 -2.26
CA LEU A 103 13.46 -0.74 -3.16
C LEU A 103 13.42 -0.22 -4.60
N GLN A 104 13.63 1.09 -4.78
CA GLN A 104 13.44 1.80 -6.04
C GLN A 104 12.01 1.65 -6.61
N LYS A 105 11.02 1.73 -5.72
CA LYS A 105 9.60 1.51 -6.05
C LYS A 105 8.72 2.59 -5.46
N TRP A 106 7.63 2.89 -6.17
CA TRP A 106 6.55 3.74 -5.68
C TRP A 106 5.51 2.90 -4.95
N PHE A 107 4.98 3.45 -3.86
CA PHE A 107 3.92 2.89 -3.05
C PHE A 107 2.79 3.92 -2.88
N ILE A 108 1.61 3.45 -2.50
CA ILE A 108 0.44 4.28 -2.21
C ILE A 108 -0.19 3.81 -0.91
N TYR A 109 -0.48 4.74 -0.01
CA TYR A 109 -1.17 4.44 1.24
C TYR A 109 -2.67 4.26 0.96
N GLU A 110 -3.13 3.02 0.88
CA GLU A 110 -4.52 2.70 0.52
C GLU A 110 -5.13 1.54 1.30
N ASP A 111 -4.42 1.04 2.31
CA ASP A 111 -4.89 -0.01 3.19
C ASP A 111 -4.71 0.33 4.67
N PHE A 112 -5.36 -0.40 5.56
CA PHE A 112 -5.27 -0.19 6.99
C PHE A 112 -4.59 -1.37 7.67
N CYS A 113 -3.72 -1.06 8.63
CA CYS A 113 -3.00 -2.04 9.44
C CYS A 113 -3.06 -1.57 10.90
N THR A 114 -3.54 -2.45 11.79
CA THR A 114 -3.76 -2.12 13.21
C THR A 114 -2.44 -1.97 13.95
N ASP A 115 -1.48 -2.87 13.70
CA ASP A 115 -0.20 -2.93 14.41
C ASP A 115 0.80 -1.87 13.92
N CYS A 116 0.47 -1.21 12.80
CA CYS A 116 1.26 -0.13 12.22
C CYS A 116 1.36 1.14 13.09
N GLN A 117 0.58 1.22 14.17
CA GLN A 117 0.62 2.28 15.18
C GLN A 117 1.74 2.10 16.22
N ASP A 118 2.41 0.94 16.24
CA ASP A 118 3.50 0.65 17.18
C ASP A 118 4.65 1.65 17.05
N ASP A 119 5.36 1.95 18.16
CA ASP A 119 6.40 2.99 18.20
C ASP A 119 7.76 2.45 17.70
N PRO A 120 8.30 2.93 16.55
CA PRO A 120 7.82 4.05 15.74
C PRO A 120 6.78 3.64 14.68
N PRO A 121 5.78 4.51 14.39
CA PRO A 121 4.76 4.23 13.37
C PRO A 121 5.38 3.86 12.03
N HIS A 122 4.71 2.96 11.30
CA HIS A 122 5.29 2.36 10.10
C HIS A 122 4.32 2.18 8.94
N PHE A 123 4.90 2.03 7.75
CA PHE A 123 4.20 1.51 6.59
C PHE A 123 4.49 0.03 6.46
N ASP A 124 3.44 -0.72 6.17
CA ASP A 124 3.53 -2.12 5.82
C ASP A 124 3.32 -2.27 4.31
N LEU A 125 4.28 -2.86 3.61
CA LEU A 125 4.36 -2.81 2.15
C LEU A 125 3.96 -4.14 1.52
N TYR A 126 3.04 -4.09 0.55
CA TYR A 126 2.56 -5.31 -0.09
C TYR A 126 3.65 -6.00 -0.93
N ALA A 127 4.07 -7.18 -0.51
CA ALA A 127 5.10 -8.00 -1.14
C ALA A 127 4.55 -8.88 -2.27
N GLY A 128 3.24 -9.14 -2.30
CA GLY A 128 2.57 -9.90 -3.36
C GLY A 128 1.81 -11.13 -2.90
N GLY A 129 1.57 -12.05 -3.83
CA GLY A 129 0.72 -13.22 -3.62
C GLY A 129 -0.71 -13.01 -4.12
N SER A 130 -1.49 -14.10 -4.12
CA SER A 130 -2.89 -14.16 -4.51
C SER A 130 -3.48 -15.53 -4.13
N PRO A 131 -4.81 -15.71 -4.20
CA PRO A 131 -5.44 -17.01 -3.99
C PRO A 131 -4.92 -18.10 -4.94
N GLU A 132 -4.54 -17.72 -6.16
CA GLU A 132 -4.09 -18.64 -7.21
C GLU A 132 -2.59 -18.94 -7.15
N ASN A 133 -1.80 -18.12 -6.46
CA ASN A 133 -0.36 -18.25 -6.36
C ASN A 133 0.14 -18.02 -4.93
N ASN A 134 -0.45 -18.71 -3.94
CA ASN A 134 0.09 -18.70 -2.58
C ASN A 134 1.59 -19.11 -2.62
N LEU A 135 2.47 -18.14 -2.38
CA LEU A 135 3.93 -18.28 -2.50
C LEU A 135 4.59 -18.77 -1.20
N CYS A 136 3.81 -19.33 -0.27
CA CYS A 136 4.34 -19.97 0.94
C CYS A 136 5.43 -21.01 0.62
N PRO A 137 6.55 -21.06 1.38
CA PRO A 137 7.00 -20.11 2.41
C PRO A 137 7.92 -18.99 1.88
N ASN A 138 8.12 -18.92 0.57
CA ASN A 138 9.08 -17.98 -0.04
C ASN A 138 8.71 -16.52 0.22
N ILE A 139 7.42 -16.19 0.29
CA ILE A 139 6.96 -14.83 0.55
C ILE A 139 7.27 -14.38 1.97
N CYS A 140 7.02 -15.23 2.98
CA CYS A 140 7.39 -14.94 4.38
C CYS A 140 8.90 -14.76 4.54
N SER A 141 9.70 -15.55 3.82
CA SER A 141 11.15 -15.37 3.83
C SER A 141 11.58 -14.04 3.18
N CYS A 142 10.82 -13.55 2.20
CA CYS A 142 11.06 -12.27 1.54
C CYS A 142 10.72 -11.11 2.48
N GLU A 143 9.56 -11.15 3.15
CA GLU A 143 9.13 -10.15 4.13
C GLU A 143 10.18 -10.00 5.23
N ASN A 144 10.52 -11.10 5.91
CA ASN A 144 11.54 -11.13 6.97
C ASN A 144 12.93 -10.63 6.52
N GLN A 145 13.31 -10.81 5.25
CA GLN A 145 14.59 -10.31 4.72
C GLN A 145 14.56 -8.81 4.42
N LEU A 146 13.39 -8.28 4.06
CA LEU A 146 13.24 -6.90 3.65
C LEU A 146 12.82 -5.99 4.80
N THR A 147 12.15 -6.52 5.83
CA THR A 147 11.84 -5.82 7.09
C THR A 147 13.13 -5.63 7.90
N PRO A 148 13.66 -4.40 8.02
CA PRO A 148 14.82 -4.15 8.87
C PRO A 148 14.40 -4.43 10.32
N GLU A 149 15.04 -5.40 10.97
CA GLU A 149 14.76 -5.92 12.33
C GLU A 149 13.75 -7.08 12.44
N GLY A 150 13.13 -7.50 11.32
CA GLY A 150 12.16 -8.62 11.25
C GLY A 150 10.70 -8.20 11.47
N ASP A 151 9.75 -9.02 11.02
CA ASP A 151 8.31 -8.83 11.31
C ASP A 151 8.04 -9.22 12.77
N THR A 152 7.37 -8.34 13.50
CA THR A 152 6.98 -8.55 14.90
C THR A 152 5.54 -8.15 15.09
#